data_AF-A0A9R1ATU6-F1
#
_entry.id   AF-A0A9R1ATU6-F1
#
_cell.length_a   1.000
_cell.length_b   1.000
_cell.length_c   1.000
_cell.angle_alpha   90.00
_cell.angle_beta   90.00
_cell.angle_gamma   90.00
#
_symmetry.space_group_name_H-M   'P 1'
#
loop_
_entity.id
_entity.type
_entity.pdbx_description
1 polymer ?
#
loop_
_entity_poly.entity_id
_entity_poly.type
_entity_poly.pdbx_seq_one_letter_code
_entity_poly.pdbx_strand_id
1 'polypeptide(L)'
;MHTQVEGKYSVVTTVGTGAGRRTYVLALDMTSNLLWMQCKPVQKPFAQQPPPFEPAKSPSFRHVPGNSRFCLPPAYGHQPTVRDPCKFHSTGLDGTDARGVLSRETLAFGASAGQEAEVAGVVIGCAHNSEGFNFNSHGVLAGVLGLGRQAPSLIWTLGQQRHGGVQVHRFSYCLPSHGSPDHHSFLRFGDDVPDTQHMVSTRILYMTSTISRDFSAYFVALTGVSVAGRQLHDIRELFKRHMHGQEWTSGCAFDAGTPTMVMIRPAYAKLKDAVVKHLEPLGVPTVSREYHLCFRATSQLWQHLPTVTLHFGENEERLVLPPQRLFVAVGQDICLAVVRSYDFTIIGAMQQVDKRFVYDVRAGRIYFAPENACHADAGHQI
;
A
#
# COMPACT_ATOMS: atom_id res chain seq x y z
N MET A 1 -18.95 4.34 17.32
CA MET A 1 -17.78 5.19 17.65
C MET A 1 -16.60 4.61 16.88
N HIS A 2 -16.21 5.25 15.77
CA HIS A 2 -15.21 4.74 14.84
C HIS A 2 -13.84 4.66 15.52
N THR A 3 -13.25 3.46 15.57
CA THR A 3 -11.85 3.27 15.96
C THR A 3 -11.01 3.34 14.70
N GLN A 4 -10.89 4.53 14.14
CA GLN A 4 -10.02 4.77 13.00
C GLN A 4 -8.62 4.98 13.56
N VAL A 5 -7.73 4.02 13.33
CA VAL A 5 -6.29 4.30 13.37
C VAL A 5 -6.04 5.25 12.20
N GLU A 6 -5.85 6.53 12.51
CA GLU A 6 -5.82 7.62 11.53
C GLU A 6 -4.59 7.56 10.64
N GLY A 7 -4.81 7.85 9.35
CA GLY A 7 -3.77 8.18 8.37
C GLY A 7 -3.39 7.03 7.44
N LYS A 8 -3.81 7.12 6.18
CA LYS A 8 -3.10 6.44 5.08
C LYS A 8 -1.82 7.23 4.78
N TYR A 9 -0.72 6.53 4.54
CA TYR A 9 0.42 7.19 3.91
C TYR A 9 0.01 7.72 2.55
N SER A 10 0.57 8.86 2.18
CA SER A 10 0.26 9.53 0.93
C SER A 10 1.52 10.04 0.27
N VAL A 11 1.46 10.21 -1.03
CA VAL A 11 2.57 10.63 -1.86
C VAL A 11 2.20 11.95 -2.52
N VAL A 12 3.12 12.91 -2.42
CA VAL A 12 3.03 14.19 -3.11
C VAL A 12 3.60 14.02 -4.51
N THR A 13 2.84 14.40 -5.53
CA THR A 13 3.28 14.36 -6.92
C THR A 13 2.73 15.55 -7.69
N THR A 14 3.53 16.09 -8.61
CA THR A 14 3.10 17.13 -9.53
C THR A 14 2.55 16.47 -10.80
N VAL A 15 1.37 16.89 -11.25
CA VAL A 15 0.66 16.32 -12.40
C VAL A 15 0.51 17.39 -13.48
N GLY A 16 0.80 17.04 -14.73
CA GLY A 16 0.61 17.89 -15.89
C GLY A 16 1.75 18.86 -16.18
N THR A 17 1.64 19.53 -17.33
CA THR A 17 2.60 20.54 -17.80
C THR A 17 1.91 21.88 -18.11
N GLY A 18 2.70 22.93 -18.34
CA GLY A 18 2.18 24.26 -18.68
C GLY A 18 1.17 24.79 -17.65
N ALA A 19 0.05 25.34 -18.13
CA ALA A 19 -1.01 25.89 -17.27
C ALA A 19 -1.78 24.82 -16.46
N GLY A 20 -1.63 23.54 -16.79
CA GLY A 20 -2.24 22.41 -16.09
C GLY A 20 -1.36 21.84 -14.98
N ARG A 21 -0.09 22.26 -14.89
CA ARG A 21 0.86 21.75 -13.88
C ARG A 21 0.38 22.08 -12.47
N ARG A 22 0.19 21.05 -11.64
CA ARG A 22 -0.29 21.23 -10.27
C ARG A 22 0.13 20.06 -9.36
N THR A 23 0.46 20.37 -8.11
CA THR A 23 0.86 19.39 -7.11
C THR A 23 -0.35 18.84 -6.36
N TYR A 24 -0.41 17.52 -6.22
CA TYR A 24 -1.49 16.78 -5.59
C TYR A 24 -0.93 15.82 -4.53
N VAL A 25 -1.78 15.48 -3.57
CA VAL A 25 -1.50 14.45 -2.57
C VAL A 25 -2.38 13.23 -2.87
N LEU A 26 -1.77 12.08 -3.10
CA LEU A 26 -2.46 10.84 -3.46
C LEU A 26 -2.27 9.79 -2.37
N ALA A 27 -3.33 9.09 -1.98
CA ALA A 27 -3.22 7.98 -1.04
C ALA A 27 -2.35 6.87 -1.64
N LEU A 28 -1.41 6.34 -0.87
CA LEU A 28 -0.62 5.19 -1.29
C LEU A 28 -1.48 3.92 -1.27
N ASP A 29 -1.38 3.11 -2.31
CA ASP A 29 -1.99 1.79 -2.38
C ASP A 29 -1.06 0.83 -3.12
N MET A 30 -0.58 -0.21 -2.44
CA MET A 30 0.30 -1.22 -3.05
C MET A 30 -0.45 -2.45 -3.53
N THR A 31 -1.78 -2.44 -3.44
CA THR A 31 -2.67 -3.52 -3.87
C THR A 31 -3.35 -3.24 -5.20
N SER A 32 -3.42 -1.98 -5.65
CA SER A 32 -3.92 -1.58 -6.98
C SER A 32 -2.78 -1.20 -7.92
N ASN A 33 -2.96 -1.44 -9.22
CA ASN A 33 -1.98 -1.04 -10.23
C ASN A 33 -2.15 0.42 -10.63
N LEU A 34 -3.38 0.87 -10.79
CA LEU A 34 -3.67 2.15 -11.43
C LEU A 34 -3.49 3.32 -10.47
N LEU A 35 -2.67 4.29 -10.87
CA LEU A 35 -2.78 5.66 -10.35
C LEU A 35 -4.05 6.29 -10.92
N TRP A 36 -4.97 6.72 -10.07
CA TRP A 36 -6.14 7.47 -10.51
C TRP A 36 -6.39 8.70 -9.63
N MET A 37 -7.03 9.72 -10.21
CA MET A 37 -7.35 10.98 -9.53
C MET A 37 -8.60 11.64 -10.11
N GLN A 38 -9.23 12.58 -9.39
CA GLN A 38 -10.38 13.30 -9.94
C GLN A 38 -9.96 14.23 -11.08
N CYS A 39 -10.63 14.10 -12.23
CA CYS A 39 -10.43 14.97 -13.39
C CYS A 39 -11.76 15.62 -13.82
N LYS A 40 -11.72 16.90 -14.19
CA LYS A 40 -12.88 17.56 -14.77
C LYS A 40 -13.27 16.96 -16.14
N PRO A 41 -14.57 16.87 -16.46
CA PRO A 41 -15.72 17.14 -15.59
C PRO A 41 -15.92 16.03 -14.54
N VAL A 42 -16.27 16.41 -13.30
CA VAL A 42 -16.55 15.45 -12.21
C VAL A 42 -18.05 15.46 -11.92
N GLN A 43 -18.67 14.28 -11.86
CA GLN A 43 -20.11 14.13 -11.61
C GLN A 43 -20.43 14.14 -10.11
N LYS A 44 -19.65 13.40 -9.32
CA LYS A 44 -19.79 13.30 -7.86
C LYS A 44 -18.43 13.57 -7.21
N PRO A 45 -18.07 14.85 -6.98
CA PRO A 45 -16.75 15.17 -6.45
C PRO A 45 -16.66 14.85 -4.96
N PHE A 46 -15.55 14.25 -4.54
CA PHE A 46 -15.14 14.31 -3.13
C PHE A 46 -14.29 15.56 -2.88
N ALA A 47 -14.30 16.03 -1.62
CA ALA A 47 -13.50 17.19 -1.22
C ALA A 47 -12.00 16.89 -1.41
N GLN A 48 -11.32 17.73 -2.18
CA GLN A 48 -9.87 17.65 -2.38
C GLN A 48 -9.26 19.06 -2.48
N GLN A 49 -7.97 19.16 -2.16
CA GLN A 49 -7.18 20.36 -2.37
C GLN A 49 -5.81 19.97 -2.93
N PRO A 50 -5.39 20.56 -4.06
CA PRO A 50 -6.09 21.56 -4.87
C PRO A 50 -7.27 20.98 -5.68
N PRO A 51 -8.08 21.81 -6.38
CA PRO A 51 -9.23 21.35 -7.17
C PRO A 51 -8.89 20.25 -8.20
N PRO A 52 -9.90 19.44 -8.62
CA PRO A 52 -9.72 18.36 -9.59
C PRO A 52 -8.92 18.78 -10.82
N PHE A 53 -8.09 17.86 -11.32
CA PHE A 53 -7.22 18.10 -12.46
C PHE A 53 -8.02 18.49 -13.71
N GLU A 54 -7.49 19.40 -14.51
CA GLU A 54 -8.14 19.89 -15.73
C GLU A 54 -7.36 19.44 -16.96
N PRO A 55 -7.74 18.30 -17.58
CA PRO A 55 -7.04 17.75 -18.73
C PRO A 55 -6.77 18.75 -19.86
N ALA A 56 -7.75 19.61 -20.15
CA ALA A 56 -7.65 20.61 -21.22
C ALA A 56 -6.56 21.68 -21.00
N LYS A 57 -6.06 21.84 -19.76
CA LYS A 57 -5.02 22.83 -19.44
C LYS A 57 -3.60 22.26 -19.51
N SER A 58 -3.44 20.94 -19.63
CA SER A 58 -2.13 20.28 -19.69
C SER A 58 -1.76 19.91 -21.13
N PRO A 59 -0.73 20.54 -21.72
CA PRO A 59 -0.27 20.21 -23.07
C PRO A 59 0.25 18.77 -23.24
N SER A 60 0.61 18.09 -22.16
CA SER A 60 1.07 16.69 -22.15
C SER A 60 -0.04 15.65 -22.00
N PHE A 61 -1.27 16.07 -21.70
CA PHE A 61 -2.40 15.17 -21.54
C PHE A 61 -2.77 14.49 -22.86
N ARG A 62 -2.84 13.16 -22.89
CA ARG A 62 -3.28 12.38 -24.07
C ARG A 62 -4.23 11.27 -23.65
N HIS A 63 -5.33 11.08 -24.37
CA HIS A 63 -6.18 9.91 -24.11
C HIS A 63 -5.47 8.60 -24.47
N VAL A 64 -5.70 7.56 -23.67
CA VAL A 64 -5.34 6.19 -24.08
C VAL A 64 -6.40 5.73 -25.10
N PRO A 65 -6.00 5.21 -26.28
CA PRO A 65 -6.94 4.69 -27.27
C PRO A 65 -7.76 3.50 -26.75
N GLY A 66 -9.04 3.40 -27.12
CA GLY A 66 -9.95 2.34 -26.66
C GLY A 66 -9.55 0.92 -27.06
N ASN A 67 -8.76 0.75 -28.12
CA ASN A 67 -8.19 -0.54 -28.53
C ASN A 67 -6.88 -0.90 -27.80
N SER A 68 -6.46 -0.10 -26.82
CA SER A 68 -5.30 -0.41 -25.99
C SER A 68 -5.56 -1.64 -25.12
N ARG A 69 -4.53 -2.45 -24.92
CA ARG A 69 -4.57 -3.61 -24.01
C ARG A 69 -4.86 -3.26 -22.54
N PHE A 70 -4.76 -1.98 -22.17
CA PHE A 70 -5.07 -1.50 -20.82
C PHE A 70 -6.56 -1.24 -20.60
N CYS A 71 -7.36 -1.18 -21.66
CA CYS A 71 -8.78 -0.85 -21.55
C CYS A 71 -9.58 -2.04 -21.03
N LEU A 72 -10.68 -1.73 -20.34
CA LEU A 72 -11.69 -2.74 -20.09
C LEU A 72 -12.19 -3.31 -21.44
N PRO A 73 -12.31 -4.64 -21.56
CA PRO A 73 -12.86 -5.24 -22.76
C PRO A 73 -14.29 -4.75 -22.95
N PRO A 74 -14.72 -4.61 -24.20
CA PRO A 74 -16.04 -4.11 -24.52
C PRO A 74 -17.12 -5.03 -23.95
N ALA A 75 -18.19 -4.43 -23.42
CA ALA A 75 -19.43 -5.15 -23.21
C ALA A 75 -20.10 -5.37 -24.59
N TYR A 76 -20.66 -6.56 -24.82
CA TYR A 76 -21.54 -6.87 -25.97
C TYR A 76 -20.91 -6.88 -27.38
N GLY A 77 -19.72 -7.45 -27.55
CA GLY A 77 -19.21 -7.82 -28.88
C GLY A 77 -18.76 -6.66 -29.80
N HIS A 78 -18.89 -5.40 -29.35
CA HIS A 78 -18.38 -4.24 -30.08
C HIS A 78 -16.86 -4.16 -29.93
N GLN A 79 -16.07 -4.32 -31.00
CA GLN A 79 -14.62 -4.12 -30.91
C GLN A 79 -14.28 -2.62 -30.74
N PRO A 80 -13.60 -2.21 -29.65
CA PRO A 80 -13.26 -0.81 -29.45
C PRO A 80 -12.22 -0.36 -30.48
N THR A 81 -12.40 0.85 -30.95
CA THR A 81 -11.55 1.51 -31.94
C THR A 81 -10.56 2.46 -31.26
N VAL A 82 -9.62 3.01 -32.04
CA VAL A 82 -8.66 4.03 -31.56
C VAL A 82 -9.37 5.30 -31.09
N ARG A 83 -10.57 5.59 -31.60
CA ARG A 83 -11.34 6.80 -31.26
C ARG A 83 -12.19 6.63 -30.00
N ASP A 84 -12.42 5.40 -29.56
CA ASP A 84 -13.22 5.13 -28.37
C ASP A 84 -12.42 5.48 -27.09
N PRO A 85 -13.09 5.99 -26.05
CA PRO A 85 -12.44 6.25 -24.77
C PRO A 85 -12.07 4.94 -24.10
N CYS A 86 -10.81 4.82 -23.68
CA CYS A 86 -10.35 3.70 -22.88
C CYS A 86 -10.90 3.80 -21.45
N LYS A 87 -11.98 3.10 -21.14
CA LYS A 87 -12.62 3.14 -19.82
C LYS A 87 -11.82 2.34 -18.79
N PHE A 88 -11.81 2.81 -17.55
CA PHE A 88 -11.34 2.06 -16.39
C PHE A 88 -12.38 2.01 -15.28
N HIS A 89 -12.21 1.02 -14.41
CA HIS A 89 -12.93 0.86 -13.17
C HIS A 89 -11.95 0.30 -12.14
N SER A 90 -11.79 1.00 -11.03
CA SER A 90 -10.95 0.61 -9.89
C SER A 90 -11.84 0.42 -8.67
N THR A 91 -11.59 -0.65 -7.93
CA THR A 91 -12.25 -0.96 -6.65
C THR A 91 -11.18 -1.27 -5.61
N GLY A 92 -11.08 -0.42 -4.59
CA GLY A 92 -10.16 -0.60 -3.47
C GLY A 92 -10.72 -1.55 -2.40
N LEU A 93 -9.83 -2.12 -1.59
CA LEU A 93 -10.21 -2.99 -0.46
C LEU A 93 -11.00 -2.26 0.64
N ASP A 94 -10.91 -0.94 0.66
CA ASP A 94 -11.63 -0.05 1.58
C ASP A 94 -13.05 0.31 1.09
N GLY A 95 -13.48 -0.26 -0.04
CA GLY A 95 -14.78 0.04 -0.65
C GLY A 95 -14.78 1.28 -1.55
N THR A 96 -13.63 1.93 -1.76
CA THR A 96 -13.51 3.03 -2.73
C THR A 96 -13.76 2.51 -4.15
N ASP A 97 -14.65 3.18 -4.88
CA ASP A 97 -14.94 2.92 -6.29
C ASP A 97 -14.58 4.15 -7.12
N ALA A 98 -13.84 3.96 -8.22
CA ALA A 98 -13.47 5.04 -9.14
C ALA A 98 -13.65 4.61 -10.60
N ARG A 99 -14.28 5.48 -11.40
CA ARG A 99 -14.60 5.22 -12.81
C ARG A 99 -14.31 6.43 -13.69
N GLY A 100 -13.81 6.16 -14.89
CA GLY A 100 -13.55 7.21 -15.87
C GLY A 100 -12.77 6.68 -17.06
N VAL A 101 -11.81 7.49 -17.54
CA VAL A 101 -11.00 7.17 -18.72
C VAL A 101 -9.51 7.11 -18.41
N LEU A 102 -8.81 6.14 -19.00
CA LEU A 102 -7.36 6.06 -18.99
C LEU A 102 -6.78 7.13 -19.91
N SER A 103 -5.78 7.81 -19.40
CA SER A 103 -5.04 8.85 -20.10
C SER A 103 -3.56 8.71 -19.82
N ARG A 104 -2.72 9.32 -20.65
CA ARG A 104 -1.30 9.49 -20.43
C ARG A 104 -1.05 10.92 -20.00
N GLU A 105 -0.17 11.09 -19.03
CA GLU A 105 0.21 12.40 -18.51
C GLU A 105 1.68 12.38 -18.06
N THR A 106 2.26 13.56 -17.90
CA THR A 106 3.55 13.78 -17.26
C THR A 106 3.34 13.97 -15.77
N LEU A 107 4.07 13.18 -14.97
CA LEU A 107 4.18 13.35 -13.53
C LEU A 107 5.56 13.91 -13.19
N ALA A 108 5.66 14.63 -12.08
CA ALA A 108 6.94 15.00 -11.49
C ALA A 108 6.97 14.58 -10.02
N PHE A 109 8.13 14.10 -9.58
CA PHE A 109 8.40 13.70 -8.21
C PHE A 109 9.60 14.47 -7.70
N GLY A 110 9.65 14.73 -6.38
CA GLY A 110 10.83 15.30 -5.76
C GLY A 110 12.05 14.41 -5.98
N ALA A 111 13.15 15.00 -6.40
CA ALA A 111 14.45 14.38 -6.60
C ALA A 111 15.49 14.99 -5.64
N SER A 112 16.69 14.41 -5.63
CA SER A 112 17.83 14.92 -4.86
C SER A 112 18.10 16.41 -5.14
N ALA A 113 18.60 17.13 -4.13
CA ALA A 113 18.92 18.57 -4.21
C ALA A 113 17.74 19.51 -4.55
N GLY A 114 16.50 19.10 -4.28
CA GLY A 114 15.31 19.96 -4.45
C GLY A 114 14.88 20.13 -5.91
N GLN A 115 15.39 19.30 -6.82
CA GLN A 115 14.94 19.24 -8.20
C GLN A 115 13.68 18.35 -8.31
N GLU A 116 12.92 18.49 -9.40
CA GLU A 116 11.85 17.55 -9.73
C GLU A 116 12.29 16.66 -10.90
N ALA A 117 12.06 15.35 -10.79
CA ALA A 117 12.25 14.40 -11.87
C ALA A 117 10.91 14.18 -12.59
N GLU A 118 10.85 14.52 -13.88
CA GLU A 118 9.67 14.31 -14.70
C GLU A 118 9.65 12.93 -15.36
N VAL A 119 8.47 12.32 -15.35
CA VAL A 119 8.15 11.05 -15.97
C VAL A 119 7.00 11.28 -16.94
N ALA A 120 7.31 11.33 -18.22
CA ALA A 120 6.31 11.55 -19.27
C ALA A 120 5.53 10.26 -19.58
N GLY A 121 4.29 10.39 -20.04
CA GLY A 121 3.53 9.26 -20.60
C GLY A 121 3.09 8.21 -19.59
N VAL A 122 3.01 8.58 -18.30
CA VAL A 122 2.44 7.75 -17.23
C VAL A 122 0.95 7.55 -17.48
N VAL A 123 0.50 6.30 -17.41
CA VAL A 123 -0.92 5.99 -17.53
C VAL A 123 -1.61 6.32 -16.21
N ILE A 124 -2.59 7.22 -16.27
CA ILE A 124 -3.42 7.63 -15.14
C ILE A 124 -4.90 7.37 -15.45
N GLY A 125 -5.67 7.03 -14.41
CA GLY A 125 -7.12 7.01 -14.44
C GLY A 125 -7.68 8.40 -14.13
N CYS A 126 -8.24 9.07 -15.12
CA CYS A 126 -9.02 10.28 -14.88
C CYS A 126 -10.43 9.92 -14.42
N ALA A 127 -10.63 9.94 -13.10
CA ALA A 127 -11.91 9.61 -12.49
C ALA A 127 -12.90 10.77 -12.66
N HIS A 128 -14.03 10.47 -13.29
CA HIS A 128 -15.17 11.39 -13.44
C HIS A 128 -16.29 11.06 -12.44
N ASN A 129 -16.28 9.83 -11.92
CA ASN A 129 -17.13 9.39 -10.83
C ASN A 129 -16.29 8.63 -9.81
N SER A 130 -16.51 8.92 -8.53
CA SER A 130 -15.84 8.28 -7.41
C SER A 130 -16.80 8.21 -6.21
N GLU A 131 -16.89 7.04 -5.60
CA GLU A 131 -17.76 6.77 -4.45
C GLU A 131 -16.95 6.08 -3.34
N GLY A 132 -17.36 6.22 -2.09
CA GLY A 132 -16.71 5.55 -0.96
C GLY A 132 -15.31 6.09 -0.57
N PHE A 133 -14.80 7.12 -1.24
CA PHE A 133 -13.51 7.74 -0.92
C PHE A 133 -13.59 8.54 0.40
N ASN A 134 -13.49 7.84 1.54
CA ASN A 134 -13.62 8.42 2.87
C ASN A 134 -12.40 8.09 3.74
N PHE A 135 -11.31 8.82 3.53
CA PHE A 135 -10.09 8.70 4.33
C PHE A 135 -10.00 9.68 5.49
N ASN A 136 -11.07 10.44 5.78
CA ASN A 136 -11.02 11.56 6.74
C ASN A 136 -9.79 12.46 6.53
N SER A 137 -9.40 12.67 5.27
CA SER A 137 -8.18 13.38 4.88
C SER A 137 -8.27 14.91 5.01
N HIS A 138 -9.29 15.42 5.71
CA HIS A 138 -9.64 16.84 5.75
C HIS A 138 -9.73 17.49 4.36
N GLY A 139 -10.07 16.71 3.34
CA GLY A 139 -10.19 17.17 1.96
C GLY A 139 -8.87 17.47 1.27
N VAL A 140 -7.76 16.83 1.65
CA VAL A 140 -6.44 17.05 1.01
C VAL A 140 -6.17 16.07 -0.13
N LEU A 141 -6.58 14.81 0.02
CA LEU A 141 -6.29 13.77 -0.97
C LEU A 141 -7.06 14.00 -2.28
N ALA A 142 -6.41 13.75 -3.42
CA ALA A 142 -6.97 13.93 -4.76
C ALA A 142 -7.23 12.61 -5.52
N GLY A 143 -6.85 11.48 -4.93
CA GLY A 143 -6.94 10.16 -5.56
C GLY A 143 -6.01 9.15 -4.89
N VAL A 144 -5.63 8.13 -5.66
CA VAL A 144 -4.77 7.00 -5.22
C VAL A 144 -3.58 6.86 -6.16
N LEU A 145 -2.40 6.67 -5.56
CA LEU A 145 -1.19 6.23 -6.25
C LEU A 145 -1.06 4.72 -6.10
N GLY A 146 -1.51 3.99 -7.12
CA GLY A 146 -1.31 2.55 -7.23
C GLY A 146 0.15 2.19 -7.52
N LEU A 147 0.76 1.38 -6.67
CA LEU A 147 2.11 0.82 -6.85
C LEU A 147 2.12 -0.69 -7.07
N GLY A 148 0.99 -1.26 -7.47
CA GLY A 148 0.85 -2.68 -7.82
C GLY A 148 1.86 -3.14 -8.87
N ARG A 149 2.04 -4.46 -8.95
CA ARG A 149 3.10 -5.10 -9.74
C ARG A 149 2.83 -5.16 -11.25
N GLN A 150 1.58 -4.99 -11.68
CA GLN A 150 1.16 -5.23 -13.06
C GLN A 150 0.90 -3.93 -13.83
N ALA A 151 0.84 -4.03 -15.15
CA ALA A 151 0.47 -2.91 -15.98
C ALA A 151 -0.98 -2.45 -15.69
N PRO A 152 -1.27 -1.13 -15.70
CA PRO A 152 -0.39 -0.06 -16.14
C PRO A 152 0.26 0.72 -14.98
N SER A 153 0.74 0.05 -13.93
CA SER A 153 1.28 0.73 -12.75
C SER A 153 2.47 1.65 -13.02
N LEU A 154 2.75 2.54 -12.06
CA LEU A 154 3.86 3.49 -12.16
C LEU A 154 5.19 2.74 -12.33
N ILE A 155 5.47 1.74 -11.48
CA ILE A 155 6.70 0.96 -11.58
C ILE A 155 6.80 0.20 -12.92
N TRP A 156 5.67 -0.31 -13.43
CA TRP A 156 5.63 -0.93 -14.76
C TRP A 156 5.97 0.08 -15.86
N THR A 157 5.39 1.28 -15.79
CA THR A 157 5.66 2.35 -16.77
C THR A 157 7.14 2.74 -16.76
N LEU A 158 7.70 2.99 -15.57
CA LEU A 158 9.10 3.34 -15.38
C LEU A 158 10.05 2.24 -15.88
N GLY A 159 9.70 0.97 -15.70
CA GLY A 159 10.51 -0.16 -16.19
C GLY A 159 10.52 -0.32 -17.71
N GLN A 160 9.50 0.17 -18.40
CA GLN A 160 9.39 0.15 -19.87
C GLN A 160 10.09 1.35 -20.52
N GLN A 161 10.22 2.45 -19.79
CA GLN A 161 10.91 3.65 -20.26
C GLN A 161 12.42 3.52 -20.01
N ARG A 162 13.22 3.98 -20.96
CA ARG A 162 14.67 4.13 -20.78
C ARG A 162 14.93 5.54 -20.26
N HIS A 163 14.97 5.71 -18.94
CA HIS A 163 15.40 6.96 -18.33
C HIS A 163 16.93 6.95 -18.28
N GLY A 164 17.60 7.77 -19.12
CA GLY A 164 19.07 7.82 -19.16
C GLY A 164 19.76 6.52 -19.58
N GLY A 165 19.04 5.57 -20.20
CA GLY A 165 19.57 4.25 -20.59
C GLY A 165 19.37 3.13 -19.57
N VAL A 166 18.92 3.44 -18.35
CA VAL A 166 18.65 2.46 -17.28
C VAL A 166 17.13 2.18 -17.21
N GLN A 167 16.76 0.92 -16.97
CA GLN A 167 15.37 0.57 -16.73
C GLN A 167 15.10 0.52 -15.22
N VAL A 168 14.03 1.17 -14.77
CA VAL A 168 13.68 1.27 -13.35
C VAL A 168 12.74 0.13 -12.96
N HIS A 169 13.24 -0.83 -12.17
CA HIS A 169 12.46 -1.99 -11.71
C HIS A 169 12.42 -2.14 -10.19
N ARG A 170 12.97 -1.16 -9.48
CA ARG A 170 13.03 -1.14 -8.03
C ARG A 170 12.53 0.17 -7.47
N PHE A 171 11.92 0.08 -6.30
CA PHE A 171 11.55 1.24 -5.50
C PHE A 171 11.70 0.92 -4.01
N SER A 172 11.84 1.96 -3.19
CA SER A 172 11.93 1.80 -1.75
C SER A 172 11.23 2.91 -0.99
N TYR A 173 10.83 2.60 0.24
CA TYR A 173 10.31 3.58 1.19
C TYR A 173 10.76 3.21 2.60
N CYS A 174 10.76 4.21 3.48
CA CYS A 174 10.91 4.06 4.92
C CYS A 174 9.75 4.80 5.57
N LEU A 175 8.88 4.08 6.31
CA LEU A 175 7.69 4.70 6.87
C LEU A 175 7.99 5.38 8.20
N PRO A 176 7.75 6.68 8.31
CA PRO A 176 7.95 7.42 9.54
C PRO A 176 6.93 7.13 10.64
N SER A 177 7.31 7.25 11.90
CA SER A 177 6.35 7.18 13.02
C SER A 177 5.39 8.37 13.05
N HIS A 178 4.11 8.11 13.32
CA HIS A 178 3.09 9.16 13.47
C HIS A 178 3.38 10.02 14.72
N GLY A 179 3.18 11.35 14.61
CA GLY A 179 3.24 12.28 15.75
C GLY A 179 4.47 13.18 15.84
N SER A 180 5.32 13.22 14.81
CA SER A 180 6.37 14.24 14.68
C SER A 180 6.08 15.14 13.49
N PRO A 181 6.07 16.48 13.67
CA PRO A 181 5.50 17.40 12.69
C PRO A 181 6.35 17.64 11.42
N ASP A 182 7.63 17.27 11.39
CA ASP A 182 8.57 17.66 10.30
C ASP A 182 9.20 16.48 9.57
N HIS A 183 8.36 15.52 9.21
CA HIS A 183 8.82 14.15 9.22
C HIS A 183 8.27 13.40 7.99
N HIS A 184 8.55 13.97 6.81
CA HIS A 184 8.37 13.33 5.51
C HIS A 184 9.41 12.23 5.30
N SER A 185 9.07 11.24 4.46
CA SER A 185 10.04 10.28 3.94
C SER A 185 9.94 10.22 2.42
N PHE A 186 10.89 9.53 1.78
CA PHE A 186 11.00 9.49 0.34
C PHE A 186 10.57 8.13 -0.21
N LEU A 187 9.74 8.18 -1.26
CA LEU A 187 9.52 7.05 -2.16
C LEU A 187 10.58 7.15 -3.27
N ARG A 188 11.59 6.28 -3.20
CA ARG A 188 12.76 6.30 -4.09
C ARG A 188 12.60 5.28 -5.20
N PHE A 189 13.13 5.57 -6.39
CA PHE A 189 13.05 4.69 -7.56
C PHE A 189 14.42 4.50 -8.20
N GLY A 190 14.64 3.34 -8.83
CA GLY A 190 15.82 3.10 -9.66
C GLY A 190 17.11 3.16 -8.86
N ASP A 191 18.05 3.98 -9.31
CA ASP A 191 19.40 4.09 -8.73
C ASP A 191 19.40 4.87 -7.39
N ASP A 192 18.34 5.63 -7.09
CA ASP A 192 18.19 6.30 -5.79
C ASP A 192 17.83 5.34 -4.65
N VAL A 193 17.57 4.06 -4.97
CA VAL A 193 17.28 3.01 -3.99
C VAL A 193 18.57 2.57 -3.30
N PRO A 194 18.65 2.60 -1.95
CA PRO A 194 19.84 2.18 -1.21
C PRO A 194 20.24 0.72 -1.45
N ASP A 195 21.53 0.41 -1.22
CA ASP A 195 22.06 -0.95 -1.29
C ASP A 195 21.40 -1.88 -0.26
N THR A 196 21.18 -3.14 -0.68
CA THR A 196 20.42 -4.14 0.07
C THR A 196 21.27 -5.23 0.73
N GLN A 197 22.61 -5.15 0.69
CA GLN A 197 23.51 -6.24 1.13
C GLN A 197 23.31 -6.64 2.60
N HIS A 198 22.95 -5.68 3.46
CA HIS A 198 22.73 -5.90 4.89
C HIS A 198 21.27 -6.26 5.23
N MET A 199 20.38 -6.30 4.25
CA MET A 199 18.95 -6.49 4.45
C MET A 199 18.55 -7.97 4.32
N VAL A 200 17.55 -8.40 5.10
CA VAL A 200 16.89 -9.69 4.87
C VAL A 200 15.87 -9.55 3.75
N SER A 201 15.46 -10.66 3.13
CA SER A 201 14.50 -10.57 2.03
C SER A 201 13.61 -11.79 1.87
N THR A 202 12.45 -11.58 1.25
CA THR A 202 11.50 -12.63 0.89
C THR A 202 11.20 -12.61 -0.60
N ARG A 203 10.84 -13.76 -1.15
CA ARG A 203 10.48 -13.89 -2.57
C ARG A 203 9.10 -13.30 -2.82
N ILE A 204 8.97 -12.54 -3.90
CA ILE A 204 7.66 -12.13 -4.44
C ILE A 204 7.03 -13.35 -5.10
N LEU A 205 5.79 -13.66 -4.70
CA LEU A 205 5.00 -14.72 -5.29
C LEU A 205 4.25 -14.18 -6.51
N TYR A 206 4.74 -14.52 -7.70
CA TYR A 206 4.14 -14.10 -8.97
C TYR A 206 2.93 -14.97 -9.28
N MET A 207 1.75 -14.46 -8.94
CA MET A 207 0.49 -15.13 -9.22
C MET A 207 -0.50 -14.13 -9.82
N THR A 208 -1.31 -14.58 -10.76
CA THR A 208 -2.42 -13.77 -11.32
C THR A 208 -3.55 -13.73 -10.28
N SER A 209 -3.89 -12.55 -9.75
CA SER A 209 -5.11 -12.39 -8.95
C SER A 209 -6.31 -12.21 -9.87
N THR A 210 -7.46 -12.66 -9.40
CA THR A 210 -8.76 -12.57 -10.10
C THR A 210 -9.77 -11.73 -9.33
N ILE A 211 -9.39 -11.21 -8.15
CA ILE A 211 -10.25 -10.37 -7.28
C ILE A 211 -10.82 -9.18 -8.06
N SER A 212 -9.94 -8.49 -8.79
CA SER A 212 -10.32 -7.50 -9.79
C SER A 212 -9.18 -7.36 -10.80
N ARG A 213 -9.43 -6.73 -11.95
CA ARG A 213 -8.38 -6.49 -12.95
C ARG A 213 -7.28 -5.55 -12.45
N ASP A 214 -7.62 -4.67 -11.52
CA ASP A 214 -6.69 -3.68 -10.98
C ASP A 214 -5.93 -4.20 -9.75
N PHE A 215 -6.41 -5.28 -9.12
CA PHE A 215 -5.78 -5.84 -7.93
C PHE A 215 -4.50 -6.62 -8.28
N SER A 216 -3.37 -6.15 -7.76
CA SER A 216 -2.06 -6.77 -7.93
C SER A 216 -1.12 -6.47 -6.76
N ALA A 217 -1.45 -7.02 -5.59
CA ALA A 217 -0.60 -6.96 -4.41
C ALA A 217 0.73 -7.76 -4.57
N TYR A 218 1.74 -7.36 -3.80
CA TYR A 218 3.00 -8.08 -3.68
C TYR A 218 2.89 -9.20 -2.63
N PHE A 219 2.40 -10.36 -3.05
CA PHE A 219 2.34 -11.53 -2.17
C PHE A 219 3.74 -12.06 -1.85
N VAL A 220 3.92 -12.53 -0.61
CA VAL A 220 5.17 -13.05 -0.05
C VAL A 220 4.91 -14.36 0.70
N ALA A 221 5.96 -15.16 0.84
CA ALA A 221 5.88 -16.45 1.53
C ALA A 221 5.99 -16.28 3.06
N LEU A 222 4.89 -15.91 3.72
CA LEU A 222 4.79 -15.96 5.19
C LEU A 222 4.63 -17.42 5.63
N THR A 223 5.58 -17.93 6.40
CA THR A 223 5.66 -19.36 6.77
C THR A 223 5.40 -19.61 8.25
N GLY A 224 5.48 -18.58 9.10
CA GLY A 224 5.24 -18.72 10.53
C GLY A 224 4.97 -17.41 11.25
N VAL A 225 4.45 -17.54 12.47
CA VAL A 225 4.28 -16.43 13.42
C VAL A 225 4.73 -16.92 14.80
N SER A 226 5.49 -16.11 15.52
CA SER A 226 5.84 -16.34 16.92
C SER A 226 5.30 -15.22 17.80
N VAL A 227 4.81 -15.57 19.00
CA VAL A 227 4.37 -14.63 20.04
C VAL A 227 5.26 -14.84 21.25
N ALA A 228 5.93 -13.79 21.72
CA ALA A 228 6.90 -13.84 22.82
C ALA A 228 7.93 -14.97 22.64
N GLY A 229 8.49 -15.10 21.43
CA GLY A 229 9.48 -16.13 21.06
C GLY A 229 8.91 -17.53 20.80
N ARG A 230 7.63 -17.79 21.09
CA ARG A 230 7.01 -19.11 20.90
C ARG A 230 6.29 -19.18 19.56
N GLN A 231 6.70 -20.11 18.70
CA GLN A 231 6.08 -20.32 17.39
C GLN A 231 4.65 -20.86 17.52
N LEU A 232 3.73 -20.32 16.72
CA LEU A 232 2.36 -20.81 16.62
C LEU A 232 2.31 -22.08 15.75
N HIS A 233 1.66 -23.12 16.26
CA HIS A 233 1.48 -24.39 15.57
C HIS A 233 0.47 -24.29 14.42
N ASP A 234 0.68 -25.07 13.37
CA ASP A 234 -0.24 -25.26 12.23
C ASP A 234 -0.71 -23.95 11.57
N ILE A 235 0.17 -22.95 11.48
CA ILE A 235 -0.16 -21.66 10.86
C ILE A 235 0.33 -21.52 9.42
N ARG A 236 1.38 -22.27 9.02
CA ARG A 236 2.00 -22.18 7.69
C ARG A 236 0.98 -22.37 6.56
N GLU A 237 0.13 -23.39 6.66
CA GLU A 237 -0.86 -23.73 5.64
C GLU A 237 -1.96 -22.66 5.49
N LEU A 238 -2.21 -21.88 6.54
CA LEU A 238 -3.21 -20.80 6.53
C LEU A 238 -2.77 -19.59 5.70
N PHE A 239 -1.47 -19.45 5.43
CA PHE A 239 -0.91 -18.38 4.60
C PHE A 239 -0.59 -18.84 3.18
N LYS A 240 -0.73 -20.12 2.86
CA LYS A 240 -0.60 -20.57 1.47
C LYS A 240 -1.80 -20.09 0.68
N ARG A 241 -1.54 -19.60 -0.53
CA ARG A 241 -2.59 -19.20 -1.48
C ARG A 241 -3.36 -20.43 -1.95
N HIS A 242 -4.69 -20.36 -1.92
CA HIS A 242 -5.57 -21.42 -2.40
C HIS A 242 -6.43 -20.88 -3.54
N MET A 243 -6.50 -21.60 -4.65
CA MET A 243 -7.44 -21.30 -5.73
C MET A 243 -8.72 -22.11 -5.49
N HIS A 244 -9.85 -21.44 -5.38
CA HIS A 244 -11.16 -22.07 -5.37
C HIS A 244 -11.98 -21.56 -6.56
N GLY A 245 -12.17 -22.42 -7.57
CA GLY A 245 -12.77 -22.02 -8.84
C GLY A 245 -11.93 -20.97 -9.56
N GLN A 246 -12.45 -19.75 -9.67
CA GLN A 246 -11.79 -18.60 -10.29
C GLN A 246 -11.26 -17.61 -9.24
N GLU A 247 -11.37 -17.87 -7.94
CA GLU A 247 -11.00 -16.93 -6.87
C GLU A 247 -9.79 -17.41 -6.08
N TRP A 248 -8.86 -16.49 -5.84
CA TRP A 248 -7.73 -16.74 -4.95
C TRP A 248 -8.06 -16.26 -3.54
N THR A 249 -7.86 -17.16 -2.58
CA THR A 249 -7.94 -16.86 -1.15
C THR A 249 -6.61 -17.13 -0.48
N SER A 250 -6.48 -16.65 0.75
CA SER A 250 -5.29 -16.76 1.58
C SER A 250 -4.06 -16.09 0.94
N GLY A 251 -2.89 -16.26 1.56
CA GLY A 251 -1.69 -15.48 1.21
C GLY A 251 -1.39 -14.38 2.21
N CYS A 252 -0.19 -13.81 2.06
CA CYS A 252 0.27 -12.64 2.79
C CYS A 252 0.87 -11.63 1.81
N ALA A 253 0.56 -10.36 1.95
CA ALA A 253 1.17 -9.27 1.18
C ALA A 253 1.65 -8.14 2.09
N PHE A 254 2.62 -7.36 1.62
CA PHE A 254 2.96 -6.07 2.22
C PHE A 254 2.19 -4.96 1.53
N ASP A 255 1.56 -4.08 2.31
CA ASP A 255 0.92 -2.87 1.78
C ASP A 255 0.98 -1.72 2.80
N ALA A 256 1.71 -0.67 2.45
CA ALA A 256 1.80 0.55 3.23
C ALA A 256 0.53 1.44 3.10
N GLY A 257 -0.36 1.13 2.16
CA GLY A 257 -1.67 1.79 2.01
C GLY A 257 -2.73 1.30 3.00
N THR A 258 -2.53 0.12 3.60
CA THR A 258 -3.38 -0.42 4.66
C THR A 258 -2.84 0.02 6.03
N PRO A 259 -3.59 0.77 6.86
CA PRO A 259 -3.05 1.36 8.10
C PRO A 259 -2.47 0.37 9.10
N THR A 260 -3.14 -0.77 9.30
CA THR A 260 -2.77 -1.80 10.26
C THR A 260 -2.79 -3.18 9.61
N MET A 261 -2.18 -4.17 10.26
CA MET A 261 -2.21 -5.54 9.75
C MET A 261 -3.66 -6.04 9.67
N VAL A 262 -4.03 -6.66 8.56
CA VAL A 262 -5.20 -7.53 8.51
C VAL A 262 -4.72 -8.96 8.40
N MET A 263 -5.31 -9.89 9.15
CA MET A 263 -4.87 -11.27 9.18
C MET A 263 -6.05 -12.19 8.89
N ILE A 264 -5.84 -13.18 8.02
CA ILE A 264 -6.88 -14.15 7.68
C ILE A 264 -7.42 -14.82 8.95
N ARG A 265 -8.74 -14.95 9.02
CA ARG A 265 -9.48 -15.28 10.25
C ARG A 265 -8.91 -16.46 11.06
N PRO A 266 -8.54 -17.62 10.47
CA PRO A 266 -7.99 -18.73 11.26
C PRO A 266 -6.63 -18.40 11.89
N ALA A 267 -5.77 -17.65 11.19
CA ALA A 267 -4.49 -17.21 11.71
C ALA A 267 -4.66 -16.11 12.79
N TYR A 268 -5.60 -15.18 12.58
CA TYR A 268 -5.95 -14.16 13.57
C TYR A 268 -6.42 -14.79 14.88
N ALA A 269 -7.24 -15.83 14.83
CA ALA A 269 -7.69 -16.55 16.02
C ALA A 269 -6.51 -17.13 16.82
N LYS A 270 -5.56 -17.80 16.16
CA LYS A 270 -4.34 -18.33 16.79
C LYS A 270 -3.47 -17.23 17.40
N LEU A 271 -3.29 -16.10 16.70
CA LEU A 271 -2.55 -14.95 17.21
C LEU A 271 -3.24 -14.38 18.46
N LYS A 272 -4.54 -14.13 18.38
CA LYS A 272 -5.36 -13.60 19.47
C LYS A 272 -5.27 -14.47 20.71
N ASP A 273 -5.46 -15.78 20.58
CA ASP A 273 -5.43 -16.72 21.70
C ASP A 273 -4.03 -16.78 22.34
N ALA A 274 -2.96 -16.73 21.53
CA ALA A 274 -1.59 -16.68 22.04
C ALA A 274 -1.27 -15.38 22.79
N VAL A 275 -1.78 -14.23 22.32
CA VAL A 275 -1.62 -12.93 23.01
C VAL A 275 -2.39 -12.93 24.33
N VAL A 276 -3.64 -13.41 24.34
CA VAL A 276 -4.42 -13.54 25.57
C VAL A 276 -3.70 -14.43 26.58
N LYS A 277 -3.27 -15.62 26.14
CA LYS A 277 -2.52 -16.57 26.98
C LYS A 277 -1.23 -16.00 27.55
N HIS A 278 -0.51 -15.18 26.77
CA HIS A 278 0.70 -14.52 27.25
C HIS A 278 0.42 -13.54 28.40
N LEU A 279 -0.74 -12.89 28.38
CA LEU A 279 -1.13 -11.85 29.35
C LEU A 279 -2.00 -12.38 30.51
N GLU A 280 -2.42 -13.65 30.47
CA GLU A 280 -3.18 -14.31 31.55
C GLU A 280 -2.55 -14.10 32.95
N PRO A 281 -1.22 -14.22 33.16
CA PRO A 281 -0.62 -14.03 34.48
C PRO A 281 -0.77 -12.61 35.06
N LEU A 282 -1.04 -11.61 34.23
CA LEU A 282 -1.27 -10.23 34.67
C LEU A 282 -2.71 -9.98 35.16
N GLY A 283 -3.64 -10.92 34.91
CA GLY A 283 -5.04 -10.79 35.31
C GLY A 283 -5.77 -9.61 34.65
N VAL A 284 -5.25 -9.08 33.52
CA VAL A 284 -5.87 -7.94 32.83
C VAL A 284 -7.13 -8.39 32.08
N PRO A 285 -8.28 -7.72 32.27
CA PRO A 285 -9.52 -8.13 31.62
C PRO A 285 -9.48 -7.81 30.13
N THR A 286 -9.90 -8.77 29.31
CA THR A 286 -10.13 -8.55 27.88
C THR A 286 -11.40 -7.73 27.68
N VAL A 287 -11.33 -6.72 26.81
CA VAL A 287 -12.47 -5.89 26.40
C VAL A 287 -12.79 -6.23 24.95
N SER A 288 -14.02 -6.68 24.71
CA SER A 288 -14.49 -6.93 23.34
C SER A 288 -14.84 -5.60 22.69
N ARG A 289 -14.15 -5.26 21.60
CA ARG A 289 -14.53 -4.17 20.69
C ARG A 289 -14.76 -4.77 19.31
N GLU A 290 -15.61 -4.10 18.52
CA GLU A 290 -16.33 -4.67 17.36
C GLU A 290 -15.46 -5.47 16.36
N TYR A 291 -14.14 -5.25 16.30
CA TYR A 291 -13.21 -6.05 15.48
C TYR A 291 -11.81 -6.23 16.11
N HIS A 292 -11.62 -5.88 17.39
CA HIS A 292 -10.31 -5.81 18.03
C HIS A 292 -10.25 -6.60 19.33
N LEU A 293 -9.13 -7.31 19.55
CA LEU A 293 -8.73 -7.77 20.87
C LEU A 293 -8.20 -6.57 21.66
N CYS A 294 -8.86 -6.22 22.76
CA CYS A 294 -8.39 -5.16 23.64
C CYS A 294 -8.25 -5.65 25.09
N PHE A 295 -7.44 -4.93 25.86
CA PHE A 295 -7.22 -5.14 27.28
C PHE A 295 -7.42 -3.82 28.01
N ARG A 296 -7.99 -3.86 29.21
CA ARG A 296 -8.08 -2.64 30.03
C ARG A 296 -6.66 -2.15 30.34
N ALA A 297 -6.40 -0.86 30.09
CA ALA A 297 -5.08 -0.28 30.34
C ALA A 297 -4.75 -0.30 31.84
N THR A 298 -3.54 -0.74 32.17
CA THR A 298 -2.93 -0.61 33.50
C THR A 298 -1.53 0.00 33.36
N SER A 299 -0.95 0.50 34.45
CA SER A 299 0.39 1.08 34.43
C SER A 299 1.49 0.11 33.98
N GLN A 300 1.28 -1.20 34.16
CA GLN A 300 2.26 -2.24 33.84
C GLN A 300 2.05 -2.89 32.48
N LEU A 301 0.84 -2.81 31.90
CA LEU A 301 0.48 -3.59 30.71
C LEU A 301 1.47 -3.41 29.55
N TRP A 302 1.87 -2.17 29.23
CA TRP A 302 2.82 -1.88 28.15
C TRP A 302 4.16 -2.63 28.27
N GLN A 303 4.64 -2.88 29.49
CA GLN A 303 5.92 -3.55 29.74
C GLN A 303 5.84 -5.07 29.50
N HIS A 304 4.64 -5.62 29.46
CA HIS A 304 4.40 -7.05 29.30
C HIS A 304 3.72 -7.42 27.97
N LEU A 305 3.45 -6.44 27.10
CA LEU A 305 2.91 -6.74 25.78
C LEU A 305 3.93 -7.56 24.96
N PRO A 306 3.48 -8.60 24.25
CA PRO A 306 4.40 -9.50 23.55
C PRO A 306 4.96 -8.86 22.30
N THR A 307 6.21 -9.20 21.98
CA THR A 307 6.74 -9.07 20.62
C THR A 307 6.13 -10.17 19.75
N VAL A 308 5.78 -9.82 18.50
CA VAL A 308 5.39 -10.80 17.47
C VAL A 308 6.47 -10.84 16.40
N THR A 309 6.83 -12.04 15.95
CA THR A 309 7.78 -12.22 14.84
C THR A 309 7.06 -12.90 13.68
N LEU A 310 7.12 -12.29 12.51
CA LEU A 310 6.65 -12.89 11.26
C LEU A 310 7.84 -13.56 10.57
N HIS A 311 7.69 -14.83 10.18
CA HIS A 311 8.76 -15.62 9.56
C HIS A 311 8.44 -15.80 8.08
N PHE A 312 9.42 -15.52 7.23
CA PHE A 312 9.31 -15.65 5.79
C PHE A 312 10.27 -16.70 5.27
N GLY A 313 9.90 -17.31 4.14
CA GLY A 313 10.77 -18.23 3.43
C GLY A 313 11.19 -19.45 4.27
N GLU A 314 12.34 -20.01 3.92
CA GLU A 314 12.94 -21.19 4.57
C GLU A 314 14.27 -20.86 5.27
N ASN A 315 14.81 -19.63 5.12
CA ASN A 315 16.15 -19.24 5.55
C ASN A 315 16.13 -18.22 6.71
N GLU A 316 15.25 -18.42 7.69
CA GLU A 316 15.14 -17.59 8.91
C GLU A 316 14.90 -16.08 8.70
N GLU A 317 14.33 -15.67 7.57
CA GLU A 317 14.03 -14.26 7.33
C GLU A 317 12.88 -13.81 8.26
N ARG A 318 13.15 -12.86 9.16
CA ARG A 318 12.24 -12.49 10.26
C ARG A 318 11.94 -11.00 10.26
N LEU A 319 10.65 -10.67 10.32
CA LEU A 319 10.19 -9.32 10.65
C LEU A 319 9.75 -9.30 12.11
N VAL A 320 10.54 -8.64 12.95
CA VAL A 320 10.27 -8.48 14.39
C VAL A 320 9.40 -7.25 14.60
N LEU A 321 8.26 -7.44 15.26
CA LEU A 321 7.26 -6.43 15.54
C LEU A 321 7.19 -6.20 17.06
N PRO A 322 7.78 -5.12 17.57
CA PRO A 322 7.68 -4.78 18.99
C PRO A 322 6.25 -4.31 19.33
N PRO A 323 5.87 -4.23 20.62
CA PRO A 323 4.52 -3.85 21.03
C PRO A 323 3.98 -2.55 20.41
N GLN A 324 4.85 -1.55 20.22
CA GLN A 324 4.51 -0.25 19.63
C GLN A 324 4.08 -0.34 18.16
N ARG A 325 4.34 -1.48 17.50
CA ARG A 325 3.95 -1.78 16.12
C ARG A 325 2.77 -2.75 16.04
N LEU A 326 2.18 -3.11 17.18
CA LEU A 326 1.10 -4.10 17.30
C LEU A 326 -0.05 -3.65 18.18
N PHE A 327 0.15 -2.68 19.06
CA PHE A 327 -0.85 -2.24 20.02
C PHE A 327 -1.02 -0.72 19.99
N VAL A 328 -2.27 -0.27 20.14
CA VAL A 328 -2.65 1.14 20.19
C VAL A 328 -3.52 1.42 21.41
N ALA A 329 -3.35 2.60 22.00
CA ALA A 329 -4.24 3.07 23.07
C ALA A 329 -5.56 3.57 22.46
N VAL A 330 -6.69 3.11 23.00
CA VAL A 330 -8.04 3.48 22.56
C VAL A 330 -8.91 3.78 23.79
N GLY A 331 -9.07 5.05 24.12
CA GLY A 331 -9.76 5.46 25.34
C GLY A 331 -9.03 4.94 26.59
N GLN A 332 -9.67 4.05 27.33
CA GLN A 332 -9.09 3.40 28.53
C GLN A 332 -8.51 2.00 28.26
N ASP A 333 -8.44 1.60 26.98
CA ASP A 333 -8.04 0.25 26.58
C ASP A 333 -6.74 0.29 25.75
N ILE A 334 -6.02 -0.82 25.73
CA ILE A 334 -4.93 -1.09 24.79
C ILE A 334 -5.40 -2.19 23.84
N CYS A 335 -5.43 -1.91 22.55
CA CYS A 335 -6.00 -2.78 21.53
C CYS A 335 -4.94 -3.31 20.58
N LEU A 336 -5.05 -4.58 20.21
CA LEU A 336 -4.28 -5.19 19.13
C LEU A 336 -4.66 -4.53 17.80
N ALA A 337 -3.69 -3.90 17.16
CA ALA A 337 -3.75 -3.30 15.84
C ALA A 337 -3.57 -4.36 14.73
N VAL A 338 -4.32 -5.45 14.86
CA VAL A 338 -4.49 -6.50 13.86
C VAL A 338 -5.98 -6.75 13.72
N VAL A 339 -6.51 -6.66 12.50
CA VAL A 339 -7.93 -6.87 12.21
C VAL A 339 -8.13 -8.21 11.51
N ARG A 340 -9.24 -8.89 11.78
CA ARG A 340 -9.61 -10.13 11.09
C ARG A 340 -9.97 -9.86 9.61
N SER A 341 -9.48 -10.71 8.72
CA SER A 341 -9.78 -10.70 7.27
C SER A 341 -10.41 -12.03 6.84
N TYR A 342 -11.26 -12.00 5.82
CA TYR A 342 -11.87 -13.20 5.23
C TYR A 342 -11.08 -13.73 4.04
N ASP A 343 -10.32 -12.87 3.37
CA ASP A 343 -9.71 -13.21 2.09
C ASP A 343 -8.24 -13.58 2.27
N PHE A 344 -7.41 -12.65 2.77
CA PHE A 344 -5.96 -12.83 2.88
C PHE A 344 -5.36 -11.96 3.99
N THR A 345 -4.06 -12.13 4.25
CA THR A 345 -3.30 -11.34 5.23
C THR A 345 -2.58 -10.18 4.55
N ILE A 346 -2.61 -9.00 5.15
CA ILE A 346 -1.80 -7.84 4.76
C ILE A 346 -1.00 -7.39 5.97
N ILE A 347 0.32 -7.26 5.81
CA ILE A 347 1.17 -6.57 6.78
C ILE A 347 1.07 -5.08 6.46
N GLY A 348 0.34 -4.35 7.29
CA GLY A 348 0.02 -2.95 7.08
C GLY A 348 1.14 -2.00 7.49
N ALA A 349 0.88 -0.71 7.29
CA ALA A 349 1.81 0.38 7.48
C ALA A 349 2.37 0.44 8.91
N MET A 350 1.53 0.31 9.94
CA MET A 350 1.97 0.33 11.35
C MET A 350 3.08 -0.69 11.65
N GLN A 351 3.06 -1.86 11.00
CA GLN A 351 4.07 -2.90 11.20
C GLN A 351 5.37 -2.63 10.42
N GLN A 352 5.29 -1.78 9.41
CA GLN A 352 6.39 -1.41 8.53
C GLN A 352 7.13 -0.13 8.99
N VAL A 353 6.58 0.62 9.95
CA VAL A 353 7.23 1.82 10.52
C VAL A 353 8.63 1.50 11.08
N ASP A 354 9.53 2.48 10.91
CA ASP A 354 10.97 2.46 11.24
C ASP A 354 11.74 1.31 10.58
N LYS A 355 11.32 0.95 9.37
CA LYS A 355 11.97 -0.05 8.53
C LYS A 355 11.97 0.44 7.10
N ARG A 356 13.06 0.18 6.40
CA ARG A 356 13.12 0.34 4.95
C ARG A 356 12.63 -0.92 4.29
N PHE A 357 11.78 -0.75 3.29
CA PHE A 357 11.39 -1.81 2.36
C PHE A 357 11.90 -1.46 0.98
N VAL A 358 12.57 -2.41 0.33
CA VAL A 358 13.02 -2.31 -1.06
C VAL A 358 12.33 -3.39 -1.87
N TYR A 359 11.56 -2.96 -2.87
CA TYR A 359 10.88 -3.83 -3.81
C TYR A 359 11.74 -3.91 -5.06
N ASP A 360 12.41 -5.03 -5.31
CA ASP A 360 13.08 -5.30 -6.58
C ASP A 360 12.20 -6.25 -7.41
N VAL A 361 11.39 -5.65 -8.27
CA VAL A 361 10.39 -6.34 -9.09
C VAL A 361 11.03 -7.18 -10.19
N ARG A 362 12.26 -6.85 -10.60
CA ARG A 362 13.01 -7.65 -11.57
C ARG A 362 13.66 -8.86 -10.89
N ALA A 363 14.26 -8.67 -9.72
CA ALA A 363 14.84 -9.77 -8.94
C ALA A 363 13.78 -10.66 -8.28
N GLY A 364 12.53 -10.21 -8.21
CA GLY A 364 11.44 -10.94 -7.59
C GLY A 364 11.58 -11.05 -6.08
N ARG A 365 12.08 -9.99 -5.44
CA ARG A 365 12.34 -9.96 -4.00
C ARG A 365 11.89 -8.65 -3.36
N ILE A 366 11.47 -8.75 -2.10
CA ILE A 366 11.30 -7.61 -1.19
C ILE A 366 12.34 -7.75 -0.09
N TYR A 367 13.15 -6.71 0.09
CA TYR A 367 14.14 -6.61 1.15
C TYR A 367 13.60 -5.71 2.25
N PHE A 368 13.93 -6.01 3.50
CA PHE A 368 13.58 -5.17 4.63
C PHE A 368 14.64 -5.19 5.73
N ALA A 369 14.83 -4.04 6.38
CA ALA A 369 15.73 -3.89 7.51
C ALA A 369 15.24 -2.74 8.42
N PRO A 370 15.56 -2.77 9.74
CA PRO A 370 15.33 -1.64 10.62
C PRO A 370 16.04 -0.37 10.13
N GLU A 371 15.37 0.77 10.26
CA GLU A 371 15.96 2.07 9.98
C GLU A 371 15.35 3.12 10.92
N ASN A 372 16.15 3.56 11.88
CA ASN A 372 15.69 4.41 12.97
C ASN A 372 15.46 5.88 12.55
N ALA A 373 15.86 6.26 11.33
CA ALA A 373 15.85 7.64 10.87
C ALA A 373 15.22 7.81 9.47
N CYS A 374 14.03 7.24 9.26
CA CYS A 374 13.28 7.40 7.99
C CYS A 374 13.11 8.87 7.56
N HIS A 375 13.10 9.80 8.51
CA HIS A 375 12.98 11.24 8.29
C HIS A 375 14.28 11.93 7.90
N ALA A 376 15.42 11.34 8.30
CA ALA A 376 16.75 11.81 7.91
C ALA A 376 17.15 11.30 6.52
N ASP A 377 16.25 10.59 5.82
CA ASP A 377 16.41 10.14 4.44
C ASP A 377 16.38 11.30 3.43
N ALA A 378 16.84 12.49 3.82
CA ALA A 378 17.17 13.55 2.89
C ALA A 378 18.23 12.99 1.94
N GLY A 379 17.93 13.02 0.63
CA GLY A 379 18.82 12.54 -0.43
C GLY A 379 20.25 12.91 -0.11
N HIS A 380 21.10 11.91 0.09
CA HIS A 380 22.50 12.15 0.43
C HIS A 380 23.07 13.13 -0.60
N GLN A 381 23.53 14.28 -0.10
CA GLN A 381 24.49 15.09 -0.81
C GLN A 381 25.74 14.21 -0.94
N ILE A 382 25.99 13.70 -2.15
CA ILE A 382 27.31 13.24 -2.55
C ILE A 382 27.89 14.33 -3.45
#